data_AF-A0A2N6AJ85-F1
#
_entry.id   AF-A0A2N6AJ85-F1
#
_cell.length_a   1.000
_cell.length_b   1.000
_cell.length_c   1.000
_cell.angle_alpha   90.00
_cell.angle_beta   90.00
_cell.angle_gamma   90.00
#
_symmetry.space_group_name_H-M   'P 1'
#
loop_
_entity.id
_entity.type
_entity.pdbx_description
1 polymer ?
#
loop_
_entity_poly.entity_id
_entity_poly.type
_entity_poly.pdbx_seq_one_letter_code
_entity_poly.pdbx_strand_id
1 'polypeptide(L)'
;MKRVIPEYTALVDILQDAIDKEEDAKRFYLEAAELAQATDVRDFLLTMAEMEQGHADMLAEKLASLKSDQTVMNGILSSFNDEPEEDRG
;
A
#
# COMPACT_ATOMS: atom_id res chain seq x y z
N MET A 1 23.06 11.36 -7.55
CA MET A 1 22.09 10.56 -8.31
C MET A 1 20.77 11.32 -8.39
N LYS A 2 20.14 11.39 -9.56
CA LYS A 2 18.80 11.97 -9.71
C LYS A 2 17.81 10.92 -9.20
N ARG A 3 16.97 11.24 -8.21
CA ARG A 3 15.87 10.35 -7.80
C ARG A 3 14.98 10.15 -9.02
N VAL A 4 14.88 8.91 -9.50
CA VAL A 4 13.88 8.54 -10.52
C VAL A 4 12.59 8.33 -9.76
N ILE A 5 11.66 9.28 -9.89
CA ILE A 5 10.31 9.12 -9.38
C ILE A 5 9.58 8.26 -10.41
N PRO A 6 9.06 7.07 -10.04
CA PRO A 6 8.28 6.28 -10.98
C PRO A 6 7.05 7.07 -11.43
N GLU A 7 6.69 6.99 -12.70
CA GLU A 7 5.39 7.46 -13.16
C GLU A 7 4.35 6.40 -12.80
N TYR A 8 3.36 6.78 -11.99
CA TYR A 8 2.25 5.90 -11.63
C TYR A 8 0.99 6.33 -12.37
N THR A 9 0.25 5.36 -12.89
CA THR A 9 -1.01 5.61 -13.60
C THR A 9 -2.24 5.43 -12.70
N ALA A 10 -2.10 4.74 -11.57
CA ALA A 10 -3.18 4.54 -10.61
C ALA A 10 -2.72 4.75 -9.17
N LEU A 11 -3.63 5.27 -8.33
CA LEU A 11 -3.39 5.46 -6.90
C LEU A 11 -3.17 4.13 -6.16
N VAL A 12 -3.75 3.03 -6.66
CA VAL A 12 -3.49 1.67 -6.19
C VAL A 12 -2.01 1.32 -6.30
N ASP A 13 -1.37 1.66 -7.42
CA ASP A 13 0.04 1.35 -7.67
C ASP A 13 0.95 2.16 -6.74
N ILE A 14 0.60 3.42 -6.48
CA ILE A 14 1.32 4.29 -5.54
C ILE A 14 1.27 3.71 -4.12
N LEU A 15 0.07 3.30 -3.68
CA LEU A 15 -0.11 2.75 -2.34
C LEU A 15 0.60 1.39 -2.19
N GLN A 16 0.54 0.54 -3.22
CA GLN A 16 1.26 -0.74 -3.19
C GLN A 16 2.77 -0.53 -3.11
N ASP A 17 3.34 0.35 -3.94
CA ASP A 17 4.76 0.65 -3.93
C ASP A 17 5.21 1.35 -2.63
N ALA A 18 4.33 2.11 -1.98
CA ALA A 18 4.59 2.65 -0.65
C ALA A 18 4.65 1.53 0.41
N ILE A 19 3.71 0.58 0.39
CA ILE A 19 3.72 -0.59 1.30
C ILE A 19 5.02 -1.37 1.13
N ASP A 20 5.41 -1.68 -0.11
CA ASP A 20 6.63 -2.43 -0.41
C ASP A 20 7.88 -1.71 0.15
N LYS A 21 7.92 -0.37 0.08
CA LYS A 21 9.00 0.43 0.68
C LYS A 21 9.04 0.36 2.20
N GLU A 22 7.89 0.37 2.88
CA GLU A 22 7.85 0.24 4.34
C GLU A 22 8.27 -1.17 4.78
N GLU A 23 7.89 -2.21 4.04
CA GLU A 23 8.34 -3.58 4.31
C GLU A 23 9.87 -3.74 4.11
N ASP A 24 10.41 -3.10 3.08
CA ASP A 24 11.86 -3.04 2.84
C ASP A 24 12.60 -2.28 3.95
N ALA A 25 12.05 -1.15 4.40
CA ALA A 25 12.61 -0.35 5.50
C ALA A 25 12.58 -1.12 6.82
N LYS A 26 11.47 -1.81 7.13
CA LYS A 26 11.36 -2.71 8.27
C LYS A 26 12.46 -3.77 8.25
N ARG A 27 12.62 -4.46 7.12
CA ARG A 27 13.64 -5.51 6.96
C ARG A 27 15.04 -4.95 7.15
N PHE A 28 15.32 -3.78 6.57
CA PHE A 28 16.59 -3.08 6.77
C PHE A 28 16.89 -2.80 8.25
N TYR A 29 15.92 -2.31 9.02
CA TYR A 29 16.11 -2.04 10.44
C TYR A 29 16.29 -3.31 11.28
N LEU A 30 15.58 -4.40 10.94
CA LEU A 30 15.77 -5.70 11.58
C LEU A 30 17.17 -6.26 11.34
N GLU A 31 17.64 -6.26 10.09
CA GLU A 31 19.00 -6.69 9.73
C GLU A 31 20.07 -5.81 10.43
N ALA A 32 19.84 -4.49 10.49
CA ALA A 32 20.74 -3.59 11.22
C ALA A 32 20.76 -3.87 12.73
N ALA A 33 19.61 -4.22 13.32
CA ALA A 33 19.51 -4.56 14.74
C ALA A 33 20.27 -5.84 15.09
N GLU A 34 20.31 -6.82 14.18
CA GLU A 34 21.09 -8.06 14.34
C GLU A 34 22.60 -7.79 14.35
N LEU A 35 23.06 -6.77 13.62
CA LEU A 35 24.47 -6.38 13.54
C LEU A 35 24.90 -5.43 14.67
N ALA A 36 23.95 -4.84 15.39
CA ALA A 36 24.22 -3.87 16.44
C ALA A 36 24.82 -4.53 17.69
N GLN A 37 26.02 -4.09 18.09
CA GLN A 37 26.70 -4.60 19.30
C GLN A 37 26.21 -3.92 20.58
N ALA A 38 25.76 -2.66 20.49
CA ALA A 38 25.28 -1.90 21.62
C ALA A 38 23.77 -2.11 21.78
N THR A 39 23.34 -2.51 22.98
CA THR A 39 21.95 -2.87 23.27
C THR A 39 20.98 -1.72 23.02
N ASP A 40 21.36 -0.50 23.38
CA ASP A 40 20.58 0.71 23.15
C ASP A 40 20.34 0.98 21.66
N VAL A 41 21.37 0.81 20.82
CA VAL A 41 21.26 0.94 19.37
C VAL A 41 20.38 -0.17 18.79
N ARG A 42 20.54 -1.41 19.26
CA ARG A 42 19.67 -2.53 18.85
C ARG A 42 18.20 -2.26 19.16
N ASP A 43 17.89 -1.82 20.39
CA ASP A 43 16.51 -1.55 20.82
C ASP A 43 15.89 -0.38 20.05
N PHE A 44 16.69 0.65 19.74
CA PHE A 44 16.26 1.75 18.87
C PHE A 44 15.92 1.24 17.46
N LEU A 45 16.77 0.42 16.85
CA LEU A 45 16.53 -0.14 15.50
C LEU A 45 15.29 -1.05 15.48
N LEU A 46 15.07 -1.84 16.53
CA LEU A 46 13.83 -2.63 16.67
C LEU A 46 12.59 -1.74 16.75
N THR A 47 12.67 -0.62 17.48
CA THR A 47 11.57 0.36 17.54
C THR A 47 11.29 0.96 16.16
N MET A 48 12.33 1.28 15.38
CA MET A 48 12.16 1.77 14.01
C MET A 48 11.48 0.71 13.12
N ALA A 49 11.88 -0.56 13.21
CA ALA A 49 11.23 -1.65 12.47
C ALA A 49 9.74 -1.80 12.83
N GLU A 50 9.38 -1.64 14.11
CA GLU A 50 7.98 -1.65 14.56
C GLU A 50 7.19 -0.47 14.01
N MET A 51 7.79 0.72 13.92
CA MET A 51 7.16 1.89 13.32
C MET A 51 6.84 1.67 11.84
N GLU A 52 7.78 1.12 11.07
CA GLU A 52 7.54 0.85 9.64
C GLU A 52 6.46 -0.22 9.42
N GLN A 53 6.34 -1.20 10.33
CA GLN A 53 5.19 -2.12 10.29
C GLN A 53 3.87 -1.37 10.46
N GLY A 54 3.78 -0.44 11.41
CA GLY A 54 2.58 0.37 11.61
C GLY A 54 2.24 1.25 10.40
N HIS A 55 3.26 1.77 9.71
CA HIS A 55 3.07 2.50 8.45
C HIS A 55 2.55 1.59 7.33
N ALA A 56 3.13 0.41 7.15
CA ALA A 56 2.69 -0.58 6.17
C ALA A 56 1.23 -0.98 6.40
N ASP A 57 0.85 -1.25 7.66
CA ASP A 57 -0.52 -1.62 8.03
C ASP A 57 -1.51 -0.48 7.70
N MET A 58 -1.17 0.77 8.05
CA MET A 58 -2.00 1.93 7.73
C MET A 58 -2.20 2.10 6.21
N LEU A 59 -1.15 1.90 5.42
CA LEU A 59 -1.23 1.98 3.96
C LEU A 59 -2.05 0.84 3.37
N ALA A 60 -1.91 -0.37 3.91
CA ALA A 60 -2.71 -1.53 3.50
C ALA A 60 -4.20 -1.33 3.76
N GLU A 61 -4.57 -0.76 4.92
CA GLU A 61 -5.96 -0.38 5.22
C GLU A 61 -6.52 0.63 4.21
N LYS A 62 -5.74 1.67 3.86
CA LYS A 62 -6.15 2.65 2.85
C LYS A 62 -6.32 2.02 1.47
N LEU A 63 -5.41 1.12 1.08
CA LEU A 63 -5.49 0.40 -0.18
C LEU A 63 -6.74 -0.49 -0.24
N ALA A 64 -7.05 -1.19 0.84
CA ALA A 64 -8.25 -2.02 0.94
C ALA A 64 -9.53 -1.18 0.83
N SER A 65 -9.60 -0.05 1.53
CA SER A 65 -10.73 0.89 1.42
C SER A 65 -10.93 1.36 -0.02
N LEU A 66 -9.84 1.77 -0.68
CA LEU A 66 -9.91 2.30 -2.04
C LEU A 66 -10.38 1.25 -3.06
N LYS A 67 -9.92 -0.01 -2.92
CA LYS A 67 -10.39 -1.12 -3.76
C LYS A 67 -11.87 -1.45 -3.53
N SER A 68 -12.33 -1.36 -2.28
CA SER A 68 -13.74 -1.56 -1.94
C SER A 68 -14.62 -0.48 -2.57
N ASP A 69 -14.25 0.79 -2.44
CA ASP A 69 -15.00 1.92 -3.00
C ASP A 69 -15.11 1.81 -4.53
N GLN A 70 -14.01 1.44 -5.20
CA GLN A 70 -14.01 1.22 -6.63
C GLN A 70 -14.94 0.07 -7.06
N THR A 71 -14.99 -1.00 -6.27
CA THR A 71 -15.88 -2.15 -6.53
C THR A 71 -17.35 -1.76 -6.42
N VAL A 72 -17.71 -1.02 -5.37
CA VAL A 72 -19.09 -0.53 -5.15
C VAL A 72 -19.50 0.39 -6.30
N MET A 73 -18.66 1.35 -6.68
CA MET A 73 -18.96 2.27 -7.78
C MET A 73 -19.15 1.53 -9.11
N ASN A 74 -18.30 0.54 -9.42
CA ASN A 74 -18.42 -0.23 -10.65
C ASN A 74 -19.72 -1.05 -10.70
N GLY A 75 -20.14 -1.65 -9.58
CA GLY A 75 -21.40 -2.41 -9.52
C GLY A 75 -22.65 -1.53 -9.63
N ILE A 76 -22.60 -0.31 -9.07
CA ILE A 76 -23.67 0.67 -9.24
C ILE A 76 -23.78 1.09 -10.71
N LEU A 77 -22.65 1.43 -11.35
CA LEU A 77 -22.64 1.85 -12.75
C LEU A 77 -23.09 0.75 -13.70
N SER A 78 -22.70 -0.51 -13.48
CA SER A 78 -23.17 -1.62 -14.31
C SER A 78 -24.68 -1.84 -14.21
N SER A 79 -25.29 -1.54 -13.05
CA SER A 79 -26.73 -1.68 -12.83
C SER A 79 -27.56 -0.60 -13.53
N PHE A 80 -26.94 0.52 -13.94
CA PHE A 80 -27.61 1.61 -14.67
C PHE A 80 -27.41 1.55 -16.18
N ASN A 81 -26.55 0.66 -16.67
CA ASN A 81 -26.18 0.55 -18.08
C ASN A 81 -26.92 -0.57 -18.81
N ASP A 82 -27.98 -1.12 -18.21
CA ASP A 82 -28.97 -1.95 -18.90
C ASP A 82 -29.80 -1.03 -19.82
N GLU A 83 -29.34 -0.82 -21.04
CA GLU A 83 -30.20 -0.29 -22.10
C GLU A 83 -31.38 -1.26 -22.27
N PRO A 84 -32.63 -0.78 -22.36
CA PRO A 84 -33.77 -1.65 -22.63
C PRO A 84 -33.50 -2.36 -23.96
N GLU A 85 -33.55 -3.70 -23.97
CA GLU A 85 -33.59 -4.45 -25.22
C GLU A 85 -34.66 -3.83 -26.11
N GLU A 86 -34.26 -3.39 -27.31
CA GLU A 86 -35.19 -3.06 -28.37
C GLU A 86 -36.07 -4.30 -28.59
N ASP A 87 -37.29 -4.24 -28.08
CA ASP A 87 -38.38 -5.16 -28.37
C ASP A 87 -38.61 -5.13 -29.88
N ARG A 88 -37.92 -6.01 -30.60
CA ARG A 88 -38.14 -6.24 -32.03
C ARG A 88 -39.44 -7.02 -32.17
N GLY A 89 -40.52 -6.24 -32.22
CA GLY A 89 -41.82 -6.42 -32.89
C GLY A 89 -42.29 -7.83 -33.23
#